data_AF-A0A2X4WPU8-F1
#
_entry.id   AF-A0A2X4WPU8-F1
#
_cell.length_a   1.000
_cell.length_b   1.000
_cell.length_c   1.000
_cell.angle_alpha   90.00
_cell.angle_beta   90.00
_cell.angle_gamma   90.00
#
_symmetry.space_group_name_H-M   'P 1'
#
loop_
_entity.id
_entity.type
_entity.pdbx_description
1 polymer ?
#
loop_
_entity_poly.entity_id
_entity_poly.type
_entity_poly.pdbx_seq_one_letter_code
_entity_poly.pdbx_strand_id
1 'polypeptide(L)'
;MRKVNQRRVAFGIVGIILLTIIVWQVWDLSASAKPISESEAKKLVTDRYSGEIMETTLVNDVYKVIFRLETGTYDVRIDRSSGEVLEIIRIMVEEEKKKMTRDEMEKIIEKQQKGKIKSLQLREEKEQVFYDAVLEGNETKTMMTLNAETGEVVSTKEEKLQVKKKVATRITEAEAVEIALDTVSGEVDDIDFEEEDGVYYYFIEIEQNDDREAEIQINAITGEVINIAWD
;
A
#
# COMPACT_ATOMS: atom_id res chain seq x y z
N MET A 1 -22.47 -0.63 -58.27
CA MET A 1 -21.91 -1.08 -56.97
C MET A 1 -21.30 0.10 -56.23
N ARG A 2 -21.82 0.44 -55.04
CA ARG A 2 -21.06 1.06 -53.93
C ARG A 2 -21.94 1.01 -52.68
N LYS A 3 -21.63 0.09 -51.77
CA LYS A 3 -22.19 0.03 -50.41
C LYS A 3 -21.61 1.18 -49.60
N VAL A 4 -22.44 1.88 -48.84
CA VAL A 4 -21.99 2.69 -47.69
C VAL A 4 -22.78 2.24 -46.46
N ASN A 5 -22.04 2.04 -45.38
CA ASN A 5 -22.38 1.25 -44.20
C ASN A 5 -23.45 1.86 -43.29
N GLN A 6 -24.24 0.97 -42.69
CA GLN A 6 -25.07 1.22 -41.51
C GLN A 6 -24.23 1.51 -40.27
N ARG A 7 -24.86 2.19 -39.30
CA ARG A 7 -24.40 2.61 -37.96
C ARG A 7 -23.71 3.97 -37.93
N ARG A 8 -24.51 5.03 -37.74
CA ARG A 8 -24.20 6.26 -36.96
C ARG A 8 -25.25 7.36 -37.19
N VAL A 9 -26.49 7.16 -36.75
CA VAL A 9 -27.39 8.28 -36.39
C VAL A 9 -28.32 7.80 -35.27
N ALA A 10 -27.78 7.68 -34.05
CA ALA A 10 -28.55 7.41 -32.84
C ALA A 10 -28.45 8.57 -31.84
N PHE A 11 -28.23 9.79 -32.34
CA PHE A 11 -28.21 11.03 -31.53
C PHE A 11 -29.13 12.11 -32.10
N GLY A 12 -30.20 11.71 -32.78
CA GLY A 12 -31.16 12.61 -33.43
C GLY A 12 -32.59 12.51 -32.89
N ILE A 13 -32.79 12.06 -31.63
CA ILE A 13 -34.12 11.91 -31.03
C ILE A 13 -34.29 12.68 -29.70
N VAL A 14 -33.21 13.04 -29.00
CA VAL A 14 -33.30 13.83 -27.75
C VAL A 14 -33.56 15.33 -28.02
N GLY A 15 -33.10 15.85 -29.17
CA GLY A 15 -33.26 17.28 -29.51
C GLY A 15 -34.69 17.69 -29.92
N ILE A 16 -35.55 16.75 -30.32
CA ILE A 16 -36.90 17.08 -30.83
C ILE A 16 -37.96 17.08 -29.71
N ILE A 17 -37.76 16.31 -28.63
CA ILE A 17 -38.66 16.31 -27.47
C ILE A 17 -38.57 17.64 -26.68
N LEU A 18 -37.41 18.32 -26.73
CA LEU A 18 -37.21 19.62 -26.10
C LEU A 18 -37.95 20.77 -26.82
N LEU A 19 -38.17 20.68 -28.15
CA LEU A 19 -38.83 21.75 -28.90
C LEU A 19 -40.36 21.77 -28.71
N THR A 20 -41.01 20.63 -28.45
CA THR A 20 -42.46 20.59 -28.22
C THR A 20 -42.88 21.09 -26.84
N ILE A 21 -41.99 21.00 -25.84
CA ILE A 21 -42.23 21.58 -24.50
C ILE A 21 -42.21 23.12 -24.56
N ILE A 22 -41.36 23.69 -25.42
CA ILE A 22 -41.23 25.15 -25.58
C ILE A 22 -42.53 25.79 -26.09
N VAL A 23 -43.32 25.12 -26.94
CA VAL A 23 -44.55 25.72 -27.50
C VAL A 23 -45.71 25.75 -26.49
N TRP A 24 -45.77 24.81 -25.54
CA TRP A 24 -46.83 24.84 -24.51
C TRP A 24 -46.46 25.77 -23.32
N GLN A 25 -45.17 25.98 -23.06
CA GLN A 25 -44.69 26.81 -21.95
C GLN A 25 -44.66 28.32 -22.26
N VAL A 26 -45.04 28.74 -23.47
CA VAL A 26 -45.02 30.16 -23.88
C VAL A 26 -46.31 30.92 -23.55
N TRP A 27 -47.37 30.25 -23.05
CA TRP A 27 -48.60 30.93 -22.59
C TRP A 27 -48.63 31.35 -21.12
N ASP A 28 -47.62 30.98 -20.32
CA ASP A 28 -47.51 31.43 -18.92
C ASP A 28 -46.65 32.72 -18.76
N LEU A 29 -46.17 33.27 -19.89
CA LEU A 29 -45.34 34.47 -19.97
C LEU A 29 -46.16 35.76 -19.83
N SER A 30 -46.79 35.98 -18.67
CA SER A 30 -47.23 37.32 -18.22
C SER A 30 -47.40 37.40 -16.70
N ALA A 31 -46.68 36.59 -15.92
CA ALA A 31 -46.42 36.86 -14.52
C ALA A 31 -44.99 37.40 -14.41
N SER A 32 -44.82 38.61 -13.87
CA SER A 32 -43.50 39.09 -13.45
C SER A 32 -43.01 38.15 -12.34
N ALA A 33 -42.29 37.09 -12.71
CA ALA A 33 -41.70 36.15 -11.77
C ALA A 33 -40.83 36.96 -10.80
N LYS A 34 -41.05 36.77 -9.50
CA LYS A 34 -40.19 37.41 -8.50
C LYS A 34 -38.77 36.85 -8.70
N PRO A 35 -37.72 37.69 -8.60
CA PRO A 35 -36.36 37.20 -8.69
C PRO A 35 -36.11 36.10 -7.66
N ILE A 36 -35.35 35.08 -8.05
CA ILE A 36 -35.03 33.95 -7.18
C ILE A 36 -34.12 34.40 -6.02
N SER A 37 -34.31 33.75 -4.89
CA SER A 37 -33.52 33.93 -3.68
C SER A 37 -32.22 33.14 -3.74
N GLU A 38 -31.27 33.49 -2.87
CA GLU A 38 -30.02 32.73 -2.71
C GLU A 38 -30.27 31.26 -2.36
N SER A 39 -31.28 31.00 -1.51
CA SER A 39 -31.67 29.63 -1.15
C SER A 39 -32.18 28.84 -2.35
N GLU A 40 -32.95 29.46 -3.22
CA GLU A 40 -33.42 28.85 -4.47
C GLU A 40 -32.26 28.62 -5.44
N ALA A 41 -31.31 29.56 -5.55
CA ALA A 41 -30.09 29.38 -6.34
C ALA A 41 -29.23 28.21 -5.83
N LYS A 42 -29.04 28.09 -4.51
CA LYS A 42 -28.33 26.96 -3.89
C LYS A 42 -29.04 25.64 -4.19
N LYS A 43 -30.37 25.62 -4.03
CA LYS A 43 -31.19 24.43 -4.30
C LYS A 43 -31.09 23.98 -5.76
N LEU A 44 -31.09 24.91 -6.71
CA LEU A 44 -30.92 24.61 -8.14
C LEU A 44 -29.58 23.91 -8.43
N VAL A 45 -28.50 24.31 -7.73
CA VAL A 45 -27.18 23.67 -7.86
C VAL A 45 -27.19 22.30 -7.19
N THR A 46 -27.71 22.16 -5.97
CA THR A 46 -27.69 20.89 -5.23
C THR A 46 -28.64 19.83 -5.80
N ASP A 47 -29.79 20.24 -6.34
CA ASP A 47 -30.77 19.32 -6.94
C ASP A 47 -30.23 18.70 -8.24
N ARG A 48 -29.36 19.42 -8.94
CA ARG A 48 -28.78 18.99 -10.22
C ARG A 48 -27.40 18.34 -10.06
N TYR A 49 -26.61 18.79 -9.09
CA TYR A 49 -25.24 18.36 -8.86
C TYR A 49 -25.07 17.98 -7.38
N SER A 50 -24.72 16.72 -7.13
CA SER A 50 -24.48 16.20 -5.78
C SER A 50 -23.11 16.62 -5.23
N GLY A 51 -22.91 17.93 -5.05
CA GLY A 51 -21.66 18.53 -4.56
C GLY A 51 -21.84 19.36 -3.29
N GLU A 52 -20.72 19.77 -2.71
CA GLU A 52 -20.68 20.64 -1.52
C GLU A 52 -20.63 22.11 -1.95
N ILE A 53 -21.58 22.93 -1.50
CA ILE A 53 -21.53 24.38 -1.74
C ILE A 53 -20.47 24.99 -0.83
N MET A 54 -19.48 25.65 -1.42
CA MET A 54 -18.40 26.33 -0.71
C MET A 54 -18.74 27.79 -0.45
N GLU A 55 -19.21 28.48 -1.49
CA GLU A 55 -19.49 29.91 -1.41
C GLU A 55 -20.65 30.28 -2.32
N THR A 56 -21.41 31.29 -1.93
CA THR A 56 -22.41 31.91 -2.80
C THR A 56 -22.33 33.42 -2.65
N THR A 57 -22.19 34.12 -3.77
CA THR A 57 -22.12 35.59 -3.82
C THR A 57 -23.09 36.11 -4.85
N LEU A 58 -23.68 37.29 -4.61
CA LEU A 58 -24.53 37.99 -5.56
C LEU A 58 -23.78 39.19 -6.12
N VAL A 59 -23.55 39.21 -7.43
CA VAL A 59 -22.86 40.31 -8.11
C VAL A 59 -23.64 40.68 -9.37
N ASN A 60 -24.11 41.94 -9.46
CA ASN A 60 -24.83 42.46 -10.62
C ASN A 60 -26.00 41.56 -11.08
N ASP A 61 -26.92 41.21 -10.16
CA ASP A 61 -28.05 40.31 -10.42
C ASP A 61 -27.69 38.90 -10.91
N VAL A 62 -26.44 38.48 -10.71
CA VAL A 62 -25.99 37.10 -10.97
C VAL A 62 -25.55 36.47 -9.65
N TYR A 63 -26.15 35.34 -9.30
CA TYR A 63 -25.60 34.48 -8.25
C TYR A 63 -24.42 33.72 -8.80
N LYS A 64 -23.28 33.87 -8.13
CA LYS A 64 -22.08 33.07 -8.31
C LYS A 64 -22.04 32.03 -7.20
N VAL A 65 -22.22 30.77 -7.55
CA VAL A 65 -22.17 29.62 -6.63
C VAL A 65 -20.89 28.85 -6.90
N ILE A 66 -19.98 28.86 -5.92
CA ILE A 66 -18.79 28.01 -5.93
C ILE A 66 -19.15 26.70 -5.24
N PHE A 67 -19.03 25.58 -5.95
CA PHE A 67 -19.32 24.27 -5.40
C PHE A 67 -18.25 23.25 -5.78
N ARG A 68 -18.04 22.27 -4.89
CA ARG A 68 -17.03 21.22 -5.00
C ARG A 68 -17.68 19.89 -5.35
N LEU A 69 -17.16 19.25 -6.40
CA LEU A 69 -17.41 17.88 -6.78
C LEU A 69 -16.10 17.07 -6.61
N GLU A 70 -16.17 15.74 -6.64
CA GLU A 70 -14.97 14.88 -6.66
C GLU A 70 -14.03 15.20 -7.83
N THR A 71 -14.58 15.69 -8.94
CA THR A 71 -13.81 16.08 -10.12
C THR A 71 -13.25 17.51 -10.03
N GLY A 72 -13.45 18.23 -8.93
CA GLY A 72 -12.91 19.58 -8.72
C GLY A 72 -13.96 20.65 -8.41
N THR A 73 -13.52 21.91 -8.43
CA THR A 73 -14.33 23.07 -8.05
C THR A 73 -14.85 23.83 -9.27
N TYR A 74 -16.12 24.21 -9.21
CA TYR A 74 -16.84 24.85 -10.29
C TYR A 74 -17.51 26.15 -9.81
N ASP A 75 -17.53 27.15 -10.68
CA ASP A 75 -18.24 28.43 -10.55
C ASP A 75 -19.49 28.36 -11.44
N VAL A 76 -20.67 28.31 -10.82
CA VAL A 76 -21.97 28.37 -11.51
C VAL A 76 -22.51 29.78 -11.41
N ARG A 77 -22.79 30.37 -12.56
CA ARG A 77 -23.43 31.68 -12.68
C ARG A 77 -24.89 31.49 -13.00
N ILE A 78 -25.76 32.04 -12.15
CA ILE A 78 -27.21 31.91 -12.25
C ILE A 78 -27.80 33.31 -12.32
N ASP A 79 -28.63 33.56 -13.33
CA ASP A 79 -29.40 34.79 -13.43
C ASP A 79 -30.41 34.87 -12.28
N ARG A 80 -30.37 35.94 -11.49
CA ARG A 80 -31.27 36.10 -10.34
C ARG A 80 -32.72 36.34 -10.77
N SER A 81 -32.96 36.93 -11.92
CA SER A 81 -34.31 37.31 -12.37
C SER A 81 -35.09 36.11 -12.89
N SER A 82 -34.44 35.21 -13.62
CA SER A 82 -35.06 34.03 -14.22
C SER A 82 -34.74 32.71 -13.51
N GLY A 83 -33.64 32.65 -12.75
CA GLY A 83 -33.08 31.40 -12.22
C GLY A 83 -32.36 30.55 -13.26
N GLU A 84 -32.12 31.08 -14.45
CA GLU A 84 -31.41 30.38 -15.53
C GLU A 84 -29.92 30.25 -15.22
N VAL A 85 -29.37 29.06 -15.45
CA VAL A 85 -27.92 28.83 -15.36
C VAL A 85 -27.26 29.42 -16.60
N LEU A 86 -26.56 30.53 -16.42
CA LEU A 86 -25.87 31.27 -17.48
C LEU A 86 -24.59 30.55 -17.92
N GLU A 87 -23.79 30.11 -16.95
CA GLU A 87 -22.46 29.60 -17.22
C GLU A 87 -22.00 28.66 -16.10
N ILE A 88 -21.24 27.62 -16.46
CA ILE A 88 -20.54 26.74 -15.52
C ILE A 88 -19.07 26.72 -15.91
N ILE A 89 -18.21 27.26 -15.06
CA ILE A 89 -16.77 27.32 -15.28
C ILE A 89 -16.09 26.40 -14.28
N ARG A 90 -15.30 25.44 -14.74
CA ARG A 90 -14.40 24.68 -13.85
C ARG A 90 -13.22 25.58 -13.49
N ILE A 91 -13.13 26.00 -12.24
CA ILE A 91 -12.11 26.96 -11.77
C ILE A 91 -10.92 26.29 -11.10
N MET A 92 -11.09 25.06 -10.60
CA MET A 92 -10.00 24.26 -10.05
C MET A 92 -10.22 22.80 -10.41
N VAL A 93 -9.24 22.20 -11.07
CA VAL A 93 -9.13 20.75 -11.12
C VAL A 93 -8.49 20.36 -9.79
N GLU A 94 -9.21 19.62 -8.96
CA GLU A 94 -8.53 18.86 -7.91
C GLU A 94 -7.77 17.79 -8.69
N GLU A 95 -6.50 18.09 -9.02
CA GLU A 95 -5.65 17.09 -9.66
C GLU A 95 -5.54 15.96 -8.66
N GLU A 96 -6.11 14.80 -9.00
CA GLU A 96 -5.63 13.55 -8.42
C GLU A 96 -4.14 13.51 -8.72
N LYS A 97 -3.32 13.96 -7.76
CA LYS A 97 -1.86 13.89 -7.86
C LYS A 97 -1.56 12.44 -8.16
N LYS A 98 -1.10 12.17 -9.38
CA LYS A 98 -0.94 10.81 -9.90
C LYS A 98 0.14 10.13 -9.06
N LYS A 99 -0.30 9.34 -8.08
CA LYS A 99 0.57 8.51 -7.25
C LYS A 99 1.12 7.39 -8.12
N MET A 100 2.41 7.11 -7.99
CA MET A 100 3.02 5.90 -8.51
C MET A 100 2.33 4.69 -7.88
N THR A 101 2.15 3.66 -8.69
CA THR A 101 1.56 2.40 -8.23
C THR A 101 2.54 1.66 -7.32
N ARG A 102 2.00 0.77 -6.50
CA ARG A 102 2.80 -0.11 -5.63
C ARG A 102 3.89 -0.87 -6.43
N ASP A 103 3.52 -1.42 -7.59
CA ASP A 103 4.42 -2.18 -8.45
C ASP A 103 5.58 -1.33 -9.01
N GLU A 104 5.33 -0.05 -9.29
CA GLU A 104 6.38 0.87 -9.72
C GLU A 104 7.34 1.20 -8.58
N MET A 105 6.82 1.34 -7.36
CA MET A 105 7.63 1.58 -6.16
C MET A 105 8.48 0.37 -5.78
N GLU A 106 7.93 -0.84 -5.88
CA GLU A 106 8.68 -2.08 -5.64
C GLU A 106 9.89 -2.18 -6.58
N LYS A 107 9.71 -1.87 -7.88
CA LYS A 107 10.82 -1.84 -8.85
C LYS A 107 11.91 -0.81 -8.53
N ILE A 108 11.55 0.33 -7.95
CA ILE A 108 12.53 1.36 -7.53
C ILE A 108 13.34 0.84 -6.35
N ILE A 109 12.65 0.29 -5.34
CA ILE A 109 13.28 -0.25 -4.13
C ILE A 109 14.22 -1.40 -4.48
N GLU A 110 13.81 -2.33 -5.35
CA GLU A 110 14.62 -3.45 -5.84
C GLU A 110 15.89 -3.01 -6.58
N LYS A 111 15.85 -1.86 -7.28
CA LYS A 111 17.03 -1.31 -7.98
C LYS A 111 18.03 -0.65 -7.03
N GLN A 112 17.56 -0.06 -5.93
CA GLN A 112 18.41 0.71 -5.01
C GLN A 112 19.09 -0.15 -3.95
N GLN A 113 18.44 -1.19 -3.44
CA GLN A 113 19.01 -2.00 -2.36
C GLN A 113 18.78 -3.50 -2.55
N LYS A 114 19.71 -4.30 -2.03
CA LYS A 114 19.58 -5.75 -1.91
C LYS A 114 18.93 -6.09 -0.58
N GLY A 115 17.64 -6.36 -0.57
CA GLY A 115 16.89 -6.78 0.62
C GLY A 115 15.49 -7.24 0.25
N LYS A 116 14.88 -8.10 1.08
CA LYS A 116 13.52 -8.56 0.84
C LYS A 116 12.53 -7.55 1.40
N ILE A 117 11.65 -7.01 0.57
CA ILE A 117 10.56 -6.13 1.01
C ILE A 117 9.62 -6.96 1.91
N LYS A 118 9.48 -6.55 3.17
CA LYS A 118 8.56 -7.14 4.15
C LYS A 118 7.22 -6.42 4.18
N SER A 119 7.26 -5.10 4.12
CA SER A 119 6.05 -4.29 4.07
C SER A 119 6.25 -3.07 3.21
N LEU A 120 5.19 -2.67 2.53
CA LEU A 120 5.11 -1.43 1.77
C LEU A 120 3.75 -0.81 2.07
N GLN A 121 3.74 0.30 2.81
CA GLN A 121 2.51 0.96 3.27
C GLN A 121 2.43 2.39 2.73
N LEU A 122 1.24 2.78 2.27
CA LEU A 122 0.97 4.16 1.86
C LEU A 122 0.66 4.99 3.11
N ARG A 123 1.26 6.17 3.22
CA ARG A 123 1.03 7.13 4.29
C ARG A 123 0.74 8.51 3.70
N GLU A 124 -0.42 9.06 4.03
CA GLU A 124 -0.79 10.42 3.61
C GLU A 124 -0.50 11.39 4.75
N GLU A 125 0.26 12.44 4.47
CA GLU A 125 0.62 13.47 5.43
C GLU A 125 0.40 14.87 4.83
N LYS A 126 -0.68 15.53 5.27
CA LYS A 126 -1.14 16.81 4.73
C LYS A 126 -1.42 16.71 3.21
N GLU A 127 -0.61 17.36 2.39
CA GLU A 127 -0.72 17.40 0.92
C GLU A 127 0.29 16.48 0.22
N GLN A 128 1.09 15.73 0.98
CA GLN A 128 2.11 14.83 0.44
C GLN A 128 1.77 13.39 0.80
N VAL A 129 2.08 12.49 -0.13
CA VAL A 129 1.84 11.07 0.05
C VAL A 129 3.17 10.34 -0.05
N PHE A 130 3.39 9.41 0.87
CA PHE A 130 4.63 8.66 1.01
C PHE A 130 4.37 7.16 1.00
N TYR A 131 5.38 6.40 0.60
CA TYR A 131 5.45 4.97 0.80
C TYR A 131 6.50 4.65 1.86
N ASP A 132 6.09 3.89 2.86
CA ASP A 132 7.00 3.30 3.85
C ASP A 132 7.32 1.87 3.49
N ALA A 133 8.56 1.67 3.10
CA ALA A 133 9.10 0.35 2.83
C ALA A 133 9.90 -0.14 4.04
N VAL A 134 9.67 -1.38 4.43
CA VAL A 134 10.50 -2.11 5.38
C VAL A 134 11.17 -3.24 4.62
N LEU A 135 12.49 -3.21 4.56
CA LEU A 135 13.30 -4.27 3.97
C LEU A 135 13.95 -5.05 5.12
N GLU A 136 13.88 -6.37 5.03
CA GLU A 136 14.62 -7.26 5.92
C GLU A 136 15.82 -7.84 5.17
N GLY A 137 17.01 -7.57 5.71
CA GLY A 137 18.24 -8.27 5.39
C GLY A 137 18.60 -9.28 6.49
N ASN A 138 19.72 -9.98 6.33
CA ASN A 138 20.14 -11.03 7.26
C ASN A 138 20.40 -10.51 8.69
N GLU A 139 20.94 -9.30 8.83
CA GLU A 139 21.33 -8.72 10.12
C GLU A 139 20.85 -7.28 10.32
N THR A 140 20.13 -6.74 9.33
CA THR A 140 19.69 -5.36 9.30
C THR A 140 18.24 -5.27 8.83
N LYS A 141 17.52 -4.33 9.41
CA LYS A 141 16.20 -3.89 8.98
C LYS A 141 16.35 -2.47 8.46
N THR A 142 16.01 -2.27 7.20
CA THR A 142 16.03 -0.95 6.58
C THR A 142 14.60 -0.42 6.49
N MET A 143 14.38 0.77 6.99
CA MET A 143 13.13 1.52 6.86
C MET A 143 13.37 2.66 5.88
N MET A 144 12.65 2.67 4.77
CA MET A 144 12.72 3.71 3.77
C MET A 144 11.38 4.44 3.68
N THR A 145 11.44 5.75 3.54
CA THR A 145 10.28 6.56 3.18
C THR A 145 10.54 7.16 1.81
N LEU A 146 9.64 6.91 0.87
CA LEU A 146 9.73 7.39 -0.50
C LEU A 146 8.54 8.29 -0.82
N ASN A 147 8.74 9.32 -1.62
CA ASN A 147 7.66 10.15 -2.13
C ASN A 147 6.81 9.35 -3.13
N ALA A 148 5.49 9.32 -2.96
CA ALA A 148 4.59 8.51 -3.77
C ALA A 148 4.32 9.10 -5.17
N GLU A 149 4.65 10.37 -5.42
CA GLU A 149 4.50 11.02 -6.73
C GLU A 149 5.77 10.90 -7.57
N THR A 150 6.94 11.06 -6.94
CA THR A 150 8.24 11.09 -7.64
C THR A 150 9.03 9.80 -7.54
N GLY A 151 8.73 8.94 -6.56
CA GLY A 151 9.52 7.75 -6.25
C GLY A 151 10.86 8.07 -5.56
N GLU A 152 11.13 9.32 -5.22
CA GLU A 152 12.38 9.73 -4.58
C GLU A 152 12.44 9.25 -3.12
N VAL A 153 13.62 8.81 -2.68
CA VAL A 153 13.85 8.41 -1.30
C VAL A 153 14.02 9.66 -0.44
N VAL A 154 13.08 9.87 0.48
CA VAL A 154 13.05 11.01 1.41
C VAL A 154 13.80 10.70 2.69
N SER A 155 13.75 9.46 3.14
CA SER A 155 14.46 9.02 4.34
C SER A 155 14.87 7.55 4.22
N THR A 156 16.02 7.22 4.80
CA THR A 156 16.48 5.84 4.97
C THR A 156 17.06 5.72 6.36
N LYS A 157 16.55 4.76 7.14
CA LYS A 157 17.04 4.41 8.45
C LYS A 157 17.37 2.93 8.48
N GLU A 158 18.61 2.62 8.81
CA GLU A 158 19.05 1.26 9.06
C GLU A 158 19.04 1.00 10.57
N GLU A 159 18.38 -0.07 10.96
CA GLU A 159 18.42 -0.60 12.30
C GLU A 159 19.11 -1.96 12.21
N LYS A 160 20.25 -2.11 12.90
CA LYS A 160 20.81 -3.44 13.10
C LYS A 160 19.74 -4.25 13.81
N LEU A 161 19.28 -5.32 13.18
CA LEU A 161 18.51 -6.29 13.92
C LEU A 161 19.45 -6.71 15.04
N GLN A 162 18.99 -6.55 16.27
CA GLN A 162 19.58 -7.33 17.34
C GLN A 162 19.26 -8.76 16.93
N VAL A 163 20.16 -9.36 16.15
CA VAL A 163 20.38 -10.79 16.18
C VAL A 163 20.44 -11.02 17.67
N LYS A 164 19.39 -11.60 18.24
CA LYS A 164 19.57 -12.32 19.48
C LYS A 164 20.71 -13.23 19.11
N LYS A 165 21.94 -12.83 19.46
CA LYS A 165 23.09 -13.70 19.51
C LYS A 165 22.47 -14.89 20.19
N LYS A 166 22.27 -15.99 19.44
CA LYS A 166 21.77 -17.23 19.99
C LYS A 166 22.73 -17.38 21.15
N VAL A 167 22.27 -17.05 22.36
CA VAL A 167 23.09 -17.26 23.55
C VAL A 167 23.39 -18.72 23.35
N ALA A 168 24.67 -19.04 23.21
CA ALA A 168 25.06 -20.37 22.83
C ALA A 168 24.72 -21.22 24.05
N THR A 169 23.45 -21.56 24.15
CA THR A 169 22.87 -22.47 25.10
C THR A 169 23.43 -23.78 24.64
N ARG A 170 24.03 -24.50 25.58
CA ARG A 170 24.53 -25.84 25.35
C ARG A 170 23.52 -26.63 24.53
N ILE A 171 23.97 -27.32 23.48
CA ILE A 171 23.17 -28.28 22.74
C ILE A 171 22.61 -29.29 23.73
N THR A 172 21.40 -29.78 23.49
CA THR A 172 20.80 -30.81 24.35
C THR A 172 21.51 -32.14 24.17
N GLU A 173 21.36 -33.05 25.15
CA GLU A 173 21.85 -34.43 25.02
C GLU A 173 21.28 -35.12 23.78
N ALA A 174 20.00 -34.88 23.46
CA ALA A 174 19.36 -35.42 22.26
C ALA A 174 20.01 -34.90 20.96
N GLU A 175 20.35 -33.61 20.90
CA GLU A 175 21.07 -33.05 19.74
C GLU A 175 22.48 -33.62 19.63
N ALA A 176 23.18 -33.83 20.75
CA ALA A 176 24.50 -34.46 20.76
C ALA A 176 24.43 -35.93 20.28
N VAL A 177 23.42 -36.68 20.71
CA VAL A 177 23.16 -38.06 20.25
C VAL A 177 22.87 -38.11 18.76
N GLU A 178 22.06 -37.19 18.23
CA GLU A 178 21.79 -37.11 16.78
C GLU A 178 23.09 -36.91 16.00
N ILE A 179 23.94 -35.98 16.45
CA ILE A 179 25.26 -35.72 15.84
C ILE A 179 26.17 -36.94 15.92
N ALA A 180 26.20 -37.63 17.07
CA ALA A 180 27.01 -38.81 17.30
C ALA A 180 26.59 -39.97 16.38
N LEU A 181 25.28 -40.26 16.30
CA LEU A 181 24.72 -41.31 15.44
C LEU A 181 24.84 -41.01 13.94
N ASP A 182 24.80 -39.73 13.56
CA ASP A 182 25.10 -39.30 12.19
C ASP A 182 26.58 -39.49 11.84
N THR A 183 27.47 -39.46 12.84
CA THR A 183 28.92 -39.62 12.67
C THR A 183 29.34 -41.09 12.66
N VAL A 184 28.81 -41.89 13.59
CA VAL A 184 29.04 -43.34 13.69
C VAL A 184 27.70 -44.03 13.90
N SER A 185 27.34 -44.93 12.98
CA SER A 185 26.14 -45.75 13.15
C SER A 185 26.35 -46.81 14.22
N GLY A 186 25.37 -46.97 15.12
CA GLY A 186 25.35 -48.00 16.16
C GLY A 186 24.22 -47.76 17.15
N GLU A 187 24.33 -48.34 18.33
CA GLU A 187 23.46 -48.10 19.47
C GLU A 187 24.22 -47.25 20.51
N VAL A 188 23.56 -46.25 21.09
CA VAL A 188 24.20 -45.42 22.14
C VAL A 188 24.21 -46.22 23.44
N ASP A 189 25.39 -46.41 24.02
CA ASP A 189 25.56 -47.13 25.28
C ASP A 189 25.60 -46.16 26.47
N ASP A 190 26.48 -45.16 26.43
CA ASP A 190 26.56 -44.12 27.49
C ASP A 190 26.72 -42.69 26.94
N ILE A 191 26.34 -41.72 27.77
CA ILE A 191 26.42 -40.29 27.49
C ILE A 191 26.94 -39.55 28.73
N ASP A 192 28.18 -39.09 28.65
CA ASP A 192 28.80 -38.27 29.67
C ASP A 192 28.85 -36.79 29.28
N PHE A 193 28.79 -35.93 30.30
CA PHE A 193 28.92 -34.49 30.16
C PHE A 193 30.03 -33.97 31.08
N GLU A 194 31.14 -33.58 30.47
CA GLU A 194 32.33 -33.17 31.21
C GLU A 194 32.81 -31.77 30.85
N GLU A 195 33.64 -31.20 31.72
CA GLU A 195 34.33 -29.93 31.54
C GLU A 195 35.83 -30.17 31.43
N GLU A 196 36.44 -29.74 30.33
CA GLU A 196 37.89 -29.75 30.13
C GLU A 196 38.35 -28.33 29.77
N ASP A 197 39.27 -27.78 30.58
CA ASP A 197 39.83 -26.43 30.42
C ASP A 197 38.77 -25.30 30.26
N GLY A 198 37.64 -25.43 30.95
CA GLY A 198 36.53 -24.46 30.89
C GLY A 198 35.65 -24.57 29.64
N VAL A 199 35.82 -25.65 28.86
CA VAL A 199 34.97 -26.00 27.72
C VAL A 199 34.21 -27.27 28.07
N TYR A 200 32.90 -27.25 27.82
CA TYR A 200 32.05 -28.40 28.08
C TYR A 200 31.93 -29.30 26.86
N TYR A 201 31.95 -30.61 27.06
CA TYR A 201 31.85 -31.63 26.03
C TYR A 201 30.81 -32.69 26.39
N TYR A 202 30.24 -33.29 25.36
CA TYR A 202 29.57 -34.57 25.44
C TYR A 202 30.51 -35.66 24.98
N PHE A 203 30.59 -36.75 25.73
CA PHE A 203 31.27 -37.99 25.35
C PHE A 203 30.18 -39.04 25.16
N ILE A 204 30.05 -39.54 23.94
CA ILE A 204 28.98 -40.48 23.57
C ILE A 204 29.61 -41.76 23.08
N GLU A 205 29.36 -42.84 23.80
CA GLU A 205 29.80 -44.18 23.45
C GLU A 205 28.76 -44.84 22.55
N ILE A 206 29.21 -45.34 21.40
CA ILE A 206 28.39 -46.01 20.40
C ILE A 206 28.91 -47.43 20.18
N GLU A 207 28.09 -48.41 20.53
CA GLU A 207 28.33 -49.82 20.29
C GLU A 207 27.90 -50.20 18.85
N GLN A 208 28.79 -50.88 18.12
CA GLN A 208 28.50 -51.42 16.79
C GLN A 208 28.16 -52.90 16.84
N ASN A 209 27.50 -53.42 15.80
CA ASN A 209 27.07 -54.82 15.70
C ASN A 209 28.20 -55.88 15.79
N ASP A 210 29.46 -55.45 15.74
CA ASP A 210 30.65 -56.30 15.86
C ASP A 210 31.39 -56.11 17.19
N ASP A 211 30.66 -55.66 18.23
CA ASP A 211 31.12 -55.42 19.60
C ASP A 211 32.29 -54.41 19.67
N ARG A 212 32.41 -53.52 18.67
CA ARG A 212 33.35 -52.39 18.69
C ARG A 212 32.66 -51.16 19.25
N GLU A 213 33.36 -50.45 20.11
CA GLU A 213 32.88 -49.23 20.75
C GLU A 213 33.63 -48.02 20.19
N ALA A 214 32.87 -46.96 19.88
CA ALA A 214 33.41 -45.67 19.50
C ALA A 214 32.96 -44.61 20.51
N GLU A 215 33.91 -43.89 21.07
CA GLU A 215 33.64 -42.72 21.91
C GLU A 215 33.77 -41.44 21.07
N ILE A 216 32.70 -40.63 21.05
CA ILE A 216 32.62 -39.39 20.28
C ILE A 216 32.59 -38.19 21.21
N GLN A 217 33.61 -37.34 21.11
CA GLN A 217 33.70 -36.08 21.85
C GLN A 217 33.09 -34.93 21.03
N ILE A 218 32.04 -34.29 21.56
CA ILE A 218 31.30 -33.21 20.89
C ILE A 218 31.32 -31.95 21.75
N ASN A 219 31.70 -30.81 21.16
CA ASN A 219 31.67 -29.54 21.87
C ASN A 219 30.23 -29.13 22.22
N ALA A 220 29.94 -29.00 23.52
CA ALA A 220 28.57 -28.81 24.00
C ALA A 220 27.96 -27.46 23.61
N ILE A 221 28.74 -26.49 23.14
CA ILE A 221 28.26 -25.15 22.74
C ILE A 221 28.06 -25.03 21.24
N THR A 222 28.93 -25.66 20.44
CA THR A 222 28.95 -25.52 18.99
C THR A 222 28.37 -26.73 18.25
N GLY A 223 28.32 -27.91 18.88
CA GLY A 223 27.95 -29.17 18.22
C GLY A 223 29.03 -29.73 17.30
N GLU A 224 30.24 -29.19 17.33
CA GLU A 224 31.35 -29.70 16.54
C GLU A 224 31.91 -30.99 17.14
N VAL A 225 32.10 -32.03 16.31
CA VAL A 225 32.80 -33.26 16.68
C VAL A 225 34.29 -32.96 16.75
N ILE A 226 34.87 -33.13 17.94
CA ILE A 226 36.25 -32.78 18.26
C ILE A 226 37.17 -33.99 18.10
N ASN A 227 36.71 -35.16 18.57
CA ASN A 227 37.48 -36.39 18.53
C ASN A 227 36.56 -37.61 18.39
N ILE A 228 37.12 -38.68 17.81
CA ILE A 228 36.52 -40.00 17.75
C ILE A 228 37.59 -41.01 18.16
N ALA A 229 37.40 -41.67 19.29
CA ALA A 229 38.25 -42.75 19.78
C ALA A 229 37.56 -44.10 19.56
N TRP A 230 38.35 -45.16 19.35
CA TRP A 230 37.87 -46.53 19.22
C TRP A 230 38.64 -47.38 20.22
N ASP A 231 37.94 -48.23 20.95
CA ASP A 231 38.54 -49.29 21.79
C ASP A 231 38.77 -50.58 20.98
#